data_AF-A0A9D1FR59-F1
#
_entry.id   AF-A0A9D1FR59-F1
#
_cell.length_a   1.000
_cell.length_b   1.000
_cell.length_c   1.000
_cell.angle_alpha   90.00
_cell.angle_beta   90.00
_cell.angle_gamma   90.00
#
_symmetry.space_group_name_H-M   'P 1'
#
loop_
_entity.id
_entity.type
_entity.pdbx_description
1 polymer ?
#
loop_
_entity_poly.entity_id
_entity_poly.type
_entity_poly.pdbx_seq_one_letter_code
_entity_poly.pdbx_strand_id
1 'polypeptide(L)'
;MNQDIFVEQIIQRKHSGKDYLMYVGLSLAFLIICFLGVFVIPMFGFLVIIAAGYGAYWLITSRNLEFEYSVTNGDLTIDRIINRQRRKRVISFDCKDVEAIGKYKAVDHQSKHYDKKFFTSIADDGSDEGAWYVAVRSPKYGGFCLVVFHPEERVLDSIRPFLPRQLAFEVFGPAGRRKSADA
;
A
#
# COMPACT_ATOMS: atom_id res chain seq x y z
N MET A 1 -11.03 -33.39 4.87
CA MET A 1 -11.59 -32.07 5.24
C MET A 1 -10.77 -31.02 4.52
N ASN A 2 -11.28 -30.45 3.43
CA ASN A 2 -10.65 -29.27 2.82
C ASN A 2 -10.88 -28.12 3.81
N GLN A 3 -9.84 -27.70 4.53
CA GLN A 3 -9.91 -26.45 5.27
C GLN A 3 -9.87 -25.33 4.23
N ASP A 4 -10.95 -24.55 4.13
CA ASP A 4 -10.92 -23.31 3.37
C ASP A 4 -9.83 -22.41 3.97
N ILE A 5 -8.82 -22.06 3.17
CA ILE A 5 -7.70 -21.24 3.63
C ILE A 5 -8.17 -19.79 3.57
N PHE A 6 -8.42 -19.22 4.74
CA PHE A 6 -8.75 -17.80 4.91
C PHE A 6 -7.77 -17.16 5.90
N VAL A 7 -6.99 -16.19 5.43
CA VAL A 7 -6.04 -15.43 6.25
C VAL A 7 -6.19 -13.95 5.94
N GLU A 8 -6.24 -13.14 6.99
CA GLU A 8 -6.30 -11.68 6.88
C GLU A 8 -5.22 -11.01 7.71
N GLN A 9 -4.68 -9.92 7.17
CA GLN A 9 -3.71 -9.08 7.84
C GLN A 9 -4.01 -7.61 7.51
N ILE A 10 -4.05 -6.75 8.53
CA ILE A 10 -4.15 -5.30 8.35
C ILE A 10 -2.86 -4.66 8.83
N ILE A 11 -2.26 -3.82 8.00
CA ILE A 11 -1.09 -3.01 8.35
C ILE A 11 -1.39 -1.52 8.23
N GLN A 12 -0.71 -0.71 9.04
CA GLN A 12 -0.79 0.75 8.95
C GLN A 12 0.40 1.30 8.16
N ARG A 13 0.12 2.20 7.21
CA ARG A 13 1.14 2.94 6.49
C ARG A 13 1.74 3.99 7.42
N LYS A 14 3.07 4.06 7.50
CA LYS A 14 3.76 5.14 8.22
C LYS A 14 3.73 6.42 7.40
N HIS A 15 3.57 7.55 8.07
CA HIS A 15 3.66 8.84 7.42
C HIS A 15 5.09 9.08 6.91
N SER A 16 5.20 9.45 5.64
CA SER A 16 6.48 9.77 5.01
C SER A 16 6.83 11.26 5.20
N GLY A 17 8.07 11.65 4.93
CA GLY A 17 8.49 13.06 4.91
C GLY A 17 7.62 13.92 3.98
N LYS A 18 7.10 13.34 2.89
CA LYS A 18 6.14 14.01 2.00
C LYS A 18 4.82 14.36 2.70
N ASP A 19 4.35 13.51 3.60
CA ASP A 19 3.14 13.75 4.39
C ASP A 19 3.38 14.88 5.40
N TYR A 20 4.51 14.83 6.10
CA TYR A 20 4.89 15.90 7.03
C TYR A 20 5.05 17.25 6.31
N LEU A 21 5.68 17.27 5.13
CA LEU A 21 5.80 18.48 4.33
C LEU A 21 4.42 19.01 3.90
N MET A 22 3.51 18.12 3.51
CA MET A 22 2.12 18.47 3.22
C MET A 22 1.41 19.04 4.46
N TYR A 23 1.59 18.45 5.63
CA TYR A 23 1.00 18.94 6.88
C TYR A 23 1.52 20.34 7.23
N VAL A 24 2.82 20.56 7.16
CA VAL A 24 3.44 21.88 7.39
C VAL A 24 2.90 22.90 6.37
N GLY A 25 2.85 22.53 5.09
CA GLY A 25 2.30 23.38 4.03
C GLY A 25 0.83 23.75 4.27
N LEU A 26 0.00 22.78 4.68
CA LEU A 26 -1.39 23.01 5.02
C LEU A 26 -1.54 23.93 6.25
N SER A 27 -0.73 23.73 7.28
CA SER A 27 -0.74 24.60 8.46
C SER A 27 -0.38 26.05 8.11
N LEU A 28 0.67 26.27 7.32
CA LEU A 28 1.07 27.61 6.88
C LEU A 28 0.00 28.26 5.99
N ALA A 29 -0.54 27.53 5.01
CA ALA A 29 -1.61 28.02 4.16
C ALA A 29 -2.86 28.39 4.98
N PHE A 30 -3.23 27.56 5.96
CA PHE A 30 -4.37 27.84 6.83
C PHE A 30 -4.16 29.11 7.67
N LEU A 31 -2.96 29.35 8.20
CA LEU A 31 -2.64 30.59 8.93
C LEU A 31 -2.79 31.84 8.05
N ILE A 32 -2.34 31.78 6.80
CA ILE A 32 -2.51 32.88 5.83
C ILE A 32 -3.99 33.12 5.55
N ILE A 33 -4.76 32.06 5.34
CA ILE A 33 -6.22 32.15 5.12
C ILE A 33 -6.91 32.76 6.34
N CYS A 34 -6.52 32.39 7.56
CA CYS A 34 -7.04 33.01 8.78
C CYS A 34 -6.73 34.51 8.84
N PHE A 35 -5.49 34.91 8.53
CA PHE A 35 -5.11 36.32 8.47
C PHE A 35 -5.95 37.09 7.44
N LEU A 36 -6.03 36.60 6.21
CA LEU A 36 -6.81 37.24 5.14
C LEU A 36 -8.31 37.26 5.46
N GLY A 37 -8.85 36.18 6.01
CA GLY A 37 -10.26 36.07 6.38
C GLY A 37 -10.63 37.09 7.46
N VAL A 38 -9.81 37.24 8.50
CA VAL A 38 -10.09 38.17 9.61
C VAL A 38 -9.87 39.62 9.20
N PHE A 39 -8.74 39.93 8.55
CA PHE A 39 -8.30 41.32 8.36
C PHE A 39 -8.65 41.91 6.99
N VAL A 40 -8.81 41.08 5.94
CA VAL A 40 -9.03 41.56 4.56
C VAL A 40 -10.48 41.38 4.11
N ILE A 41 -11.16 40.30 4.53
CA ILE A 41 -12.53 39.98 4.11
C ILE A 41 -13.44 39.75 5.33
N PRO A 42 -13.58 40.70 6.26
CA PRO A 42 -14.21 40.46 7.58
C PRO A 42 -15.67 40.02 7.50
N MET A 43 -16.42 40.41 6.44
CA MET A 43 -17.83 40.06 6.28
C MET A 43 -18.05 38.57 5.96
N PHE A 44 -17.13 37.93 5.25
CA PHE A 44 -17.25 36.51 4.83
C PHE A 44 -16.07 35.63 5.25
N GLY A 45 -15.07 36.20 5.92
CA GLY A 45 -13.83 35.50 6.26
C GLY A 45 -14.04 34.26 7.11
N PHE A 46 -15.04 34.27 8.00
CA PHE A 46 -15.37 33.10 8.81
C PHE A 46 -15.81 31.89 7.96
N LEU A 47 -16.58 32.10 6.87
CA LEU A 47 -16.97 31.02 5.96
C LEU A 47 -15.76 30.44 5.24
N VAL A 48 -14.85 31.31 4.80
CA VAL A 48 -13.60 30.90 4.13
C VAL A 48 -12.72 30.08 5.08
N ILE A 49 -12.59 30.52 6.34
CA ILE A 49 -11.80 29.81 7.36
C ILE A 49 -12.40 28.44 7.66
N ILE A 50 -13.73 28.33 7.83
CA ILE A 50 -14.40 27.05 8.06
C ILE A 50 -14.19 26.11 6.87
N ALA A 51 -14.38 26.60 5.64
CA ALA A 51 -14.16 25.80 4.43
C ALA A 51 -12.70 25.32 4.33
N ALA A 52 -11.73 26.19 4.61
CA ALA A 52 -10.32 25.85 4.63
C ALA A 52 -9.98 24.82 5.71
N GLY A 53 -10.55 24.98 6.91
CA GLY A 53 -10.36 24.04 8.01
C GLY A 53 -10.92 22.65 7.69
N TYR A 54 -12.10 22.59 7.09
CA TYR A 54 -12.67 21.33 6.60
C TYR A 54 -11.81 20.69 5.51
N GLY A 55 -11.33 21.48 4.55
CA GLY A 55 -10.43 21.03 3.49
C GLY A 55 -9.11 20.46 4.04
N ALA A 56 -8.50 21.16 4.99
CA ALA A 56 -7.28 20.71 5.66
C ALA A 56 -7.52 19.41 6.45
N TYR A 57 -8.61 19.32 7.21
CA TYR A 57 -9.00 18.10 7.92
C TYR A 57 -9.18 16.91 6.96
N TRP A 58 -9.90 17.12 5.85
CA TRP A 58 -10.14 16.08 4.85
C TRP A 58 -8.82 15.61 4.20
N LEU A 59 -7.93 16.55 3.88
CA LEU A 59 -6.63 16.25 3.31
C LEU A 59 -5.73 15.48 4.28
N ILE A 60 -5.63 15.91 5.53
CA ILE A 60 -4.84 15.22 6.57
C ILE A 60 -5.37 13.80 6.79
N THR A 61 -6.68 13.65 6.99
CA THR A 61 -7.28 12.34 7.23
C THR A 61 -7.19 11.42 6.02
N SER A 62 -7.13 11.95 4.79
CA SER A 62 -6.91 11.15 3.57
C SER A 62 -5.54 10.45 3.54
N ARG A 63 -4.57 10.91 4.33
CA ARG A 63 -3.23 10.31 4.46
C ARG A 63 -3.16 9.21 5.52
N ASN A 64 -4.20 9.04 6.34
CA ASN A 64 -4.32 7.93 7.29
C ASN A 64 -4.68 6.67 6.50
N LEU A 65 -3.68 5.92 6.08
CA LEU A 65 -3.86 4.75 5.23
C LEU A 65 -3.52 3.47 5.98
N GLU A 66 -4.41 2.50 5.85
CA GLU A 66 -4.19 1.12 6.26
C GLU A 66 -4.36 0.23 5.03
N PHE A 67 -3.67 -0.91 5.00
CA PHE A 67 -3.79 -1.90 3.94
C PHE A 67 -4.23 -3.22 4.54
N GLU A 68 -5.26 -3.80 3.96
CA GLU A 68 -5.77 -5.12 4.33
C GLU A 68 -5.40 -6.11 3.23
N TYR A 69 -4.74 -7.19 3.63
CA TYR A 69 -4.44 -8.34 2.79
C TYR A 69 -5.39 -9.45 3.20
N SER A 70 -6.16 -9.97 2.27
CA SER A 70 -7.08 -11.08 2.49
C SER A 70 -6.77 -12.17 1.48
N VAL A 71 -6.41 -13.35 1.98
CA VAL A 71 -6.13 -14.55 1.19
C VAL A 71 -7.28 -15.51 1.37
N THR A 72 -7.94 -15.90 0.29
CA THR A 72 -9.06 -16.85 0.30
C THR A 72 -8.86 -17.88 -0.79
N ASN A 73 -8.57 -19.14 -0.44
CA ASN A 73 -8.48 -20.26 -1.39
C ASN A 73 -7.57 -20.01 -2.61
N GLY A 74 -6.50 -19.25 -2.41
CA GLY A 74 -5.53 -18.90 -3.45
C GLY A 74 -5.75 -17.54 -4.11
N ASP A 75 -6.86 -16.86 -3.86
CA ASP A 75 -7.05 -15.46 -4.25
C ASP A 75 -6.42 -14.53 -3.22
N LEU A 76 -5.48 -13.69 -3.64
CA LEU A 76 -4.95 -12.59 -2.83
C LEU A 76 -5.67 -11.29 -3.21
N THR A 77 -6.31 -10.70 -2.21
CA THR A 77 -6.98 -9.42 -2.26
C THR A 77 -6.20 -8.41 -1.46
N ILE A 78 -5.99 -7.21 -2.02
CA ILE A 78 -5.45 -6.07 -1.27
C ILE A 78 -6.44 -4.89 -1.33
N ASP A 79 -6.89 -4.48 -0.15
CA ASP A 79 -7.77 -3.36 0.08
C ASP A 79 -7.01 -2.21 0.78
N ARG A 80 -7.32 -0.97 0.42
CA ARG A 80 -6.85 0.23 1.10
C ARG A 80 -7.97 0.78 1.95
N ILE A 81 -7.72 1.02 3.23
CA ILE A 81 -8.65 1.62 4.16
C ILE A 81 -8.15 3.03 4.48
N ILE A 82 -8.96 4.03 4.18
CA ILE A 82 -8.65 5.44 4.41
C ILE A 82 -9.38 5.88 5.67
N ASN A 83 -8.63 6.42 6.62
CA ASN A 83 -9.11 6.95 7.90
C ASN A 83 -10.03 5.99 8.65
N ARG A 84 -9.78 4.67 8.58
CA ARG A 84 -10.60 3.60 9.17
C ARG A 84 -12.09 3.63 8.78
N GLN A 85 -12.43 4.30 7.68
CA GLN A 85 -13.82 4.55 7.28
C GLN A 85 -14.09 4.11 5.86
N ARG A 86 -13.18 4.42 4.91
CA ARG A 86 -13.42 4.19 3.48
C ARG A 86 -12.49 3.11 2.96
N ARG A 87 -13.04 1.93 2.70
CA ARG A 87 -12.33 0.82 2.05
C ARG A 87 -12.41 0.95 0.52
N LYS A 88 -11.28 0.75 -0.17
CA LYS A 88 -11.19 0.74 -1.64
C LYS A 88 -10.28 -0.40 -2.09
N ARG A 89 -10.75 -1.22 -3.03
CA ARG A 89 -9.95 -2.29 -3.65
C ARG A 89 -8.76 -1.72 -4.42
N VAL A 90 -7.56 -2.15 -4.06
CA VAL A 90 -6.33 -1.82 -4.79
C VAL A 90 -6.14 -2.81 -5.93
N ILE A 91 -6.10 -4.11 -5.60
CA ILE A 91 -5.91 -5.18 -6.56
C ILE A 91 -6.46 -6.50 -6.01
N SER A 92 -6.79 -7.45 -6.89
CA SER A 92 -7.23 -8.81 -6.56
C SER A 92 -6.75 -9.75 -7.67
N PHE A 93 -6.15 -10.88 -7.34
CA PHE A 93 -5.67 -11.85 -8.31
C PHE A 93 -5.54 -13.27 -7.73
N ASP A 94 -5.61 -14.30 -8.58
CA ASP A 94 -5.27 -15.69 -8.20
C ASP A 94 -3.74 -15.80 -8.09
N CYS A 95 -3.25 -16.38 -7.00
CA CYS A 95 -1.83 -16.62 -6.77
C CYS A 95 -1.17 -17.50 -7.86
N LYS A 96 -1.95 -18.26 -8.64
CA LYS A 96 -1.47 -19.02 -9.81
C LYS A 96 -1.01 -18.13 -10.97
N ASP A 97 -1.57 -16.93 -11.08
CA ASP A 97 -1.22 -15.98 -12.16
C ASP A 97 0.01 -15.13 -11.83
N VAL A 98 0.63 -15.38 -10.67
CA VAL A 98 1.83 -14.67 -10.23
C VAL A 98 3.02 -15.11 -11.08
N GLU A 99 3.63 -14.14 -11.76
CA GLU A 99 4.83 -14.36 -12.60
C GLU A 99 6.12 -14.30 -11.75
N ALA A 100 6.14 -13.48 -10.69
CA ALA A 100 7.27 -13.41 -9.76
C ALA A 100 6.85 -12.99 -8.35
N ILE A 101 7.56 -13.46 -7.32
CA ILE A 101 7.38 -13.06 -5.92
C ILE A 101 8.74 -13.08 -5.21
N GLY A 102 8.93 -12.24 -4.21
CA GLY A 102 10.12 -12.28 -3.37
C GLY A 102 10.22 -11.08 -2.44
N LYS A 103 11.34 -10.98 -1.74
CA LYS A 103 11.70 -9.78 -0.97
C LYS A 103 11.86 -8.60 -1.93
N TYR A 104 11.30 -7.46 -1.57
CA TYR A 104 11.36 -6.27 -2.40
C TYR A 104 12.68 -5.52 -2.19
N LYS A 105 13.36 -5.23 -3.30
CA LYS A 105 14.49 -4.30 -3.36
C LYS A 105 14.27 -3.36 -4.53
N ALA A 106 14.15 -2.06 -4.26
CA ALA A 106 13.79 -1.08 -5.29
C ALA A 106 14.69 -1.17 -6.53
N VAL A 107 16.00 -1.39 -6.35
CA VAL A 107 17.01 -1.51 -7.41
C VAL A 107 16.68 -2.60 -8.43
N ASP A 108 16.17 -3.76 -7.98
CA ASP A 108 15.86 -4.92 -8.84
C ASP A 108 14.66 -4.68 -9.77
N HIS A 109 13.93 -3.59 -9.55
CA HIS A 109 12.73 -3.21 -10.27
C HIS A 109 12.85 -1.88 -11.02
N GLN A 110 14.03 -1.23 -10.99
CA GLN A 110 14.25 0.05 -11.68
C GLN A 110 14.25 -0.11 -13.21
N SER A 111 14.87 -1.17 -13.72
CA SER A 111 14.98 -1.45 -15.17
C SER A 111 13.82 -2.26 -15.74
N LYS A 112 12.89 -2.73 -14.88
CA LYS A 112 11.76 -3.56 -15.27
C LYS A 112 10.55 -2.70 -15.62
N HIS A 113 9.88 -3.05 -16.72
CA HIS A 113 8.62 -2.42 -17.12
C HIS A 113 7.44 -3.02 -16.36
N TYR A 114 6.57 -2.16 -15.85
CA TYR A 114 5.30 -2.52 -15.23
C TYR A 114 4.25 -1.51 -15.68
N ASP A 115 3.09 -1.98 -16.11
CA ASP A 115 1.99 -1.11 -16.52
C ASP A 115 1.42 -0.34 -15.32
N LYS A 116 1.39 -0.98 -14.14
CA LYS A 116 1.03 -0.33 -12.87
C LYS A 116 1.90 -0.82 -11.71
N LYS A 117 2.13 0.08 -10.76
CA LYS A 117 2.83 -0.20 -9.50
C LYS A 117 1.94 0.18 -8.33
N PHE A 118 1.69 -0.78 -7.44
CA PHE A 118 0.90 -0.60 -6.23
C PHE A 118 1.82 -0.76 -5.02
N PHE A 119 2.11 0.35 -4.35
CA PHE A 119 2.80 0.33 -3.06
C PHE A 119 1.75 0.28 -1.95
N THR A 120 1.72 -0.84 -1.26
CA THR A 120 0.77 -1.17 -0.20
C THR A 120 1.46 -1.72 1.04
N SER A 121 2.72 -1.35 1.27
CA SER A 121 3.51 -1.74 2.45
C SER A 121 3.48 -0.65 3.54
N ILE A 122 4.33 -0.79 4.55
CA ILE A 122 4.43 0.18 5.66
C ILE A 122 5.00 1.52 5.15
N ALA A 123 6.01 1.48 4.26
CA ALA A 123 6.58 2.66 3.63
C ALA A 123 5.97 2.93 2.24
N ASP A 124 5.90 4.20 1.84
CA ASP A 124 5.28 4.64 0.57
C ASP A 124 5.98 4.10 -0.70
N ASP A 125 7.21 3.66 -0.56
CA ASP A 125 8.08 3.17 -1.63
C ASP A 125 8.55 1.74 -1.41
N GLY A 126 8.05 1.05 -0.37
CA GLY A 126 8.50 -0.30 -0.03
C GLY A 126 9.91 -0.37 0.55
N SER A 127 10.49 0.74 0.99
CA SER A 127 11.80 0.76 1.65
C SER A 127 11.80 0.15 3.05
N ASP A 128 10.65 -0.24 3.57
CA ASP A 128 10.52 -0.92 4.85
C ASP A 128 11.17 -2.31 4.84
N GLU A 129 11.97 -2.59 5.87
CA GLU A 129 12.58 -3.91 6.06
C GLU A 129 11.48 -4.97 6.16
N GLY A 130 11.60 -6.04 5.38
CA GLY A 130 10.58 -7.08 5.34
C GLY A 130 9.51 -6.89 4.26
N ALA A 131 9.55 -5.81 3.47
CA ALA A 131 8.69 -5.67 2.30
C ALA A 131 8.92 -6.81 1.28
N TRP A 132 7.82 -7.28 0.69
CA TRP A 132 7.77 -8.26 -0.38
C TRP A 132 7.13 -7.63 -1.61
N TYR A 133 7.34 -8.27 -2.75
CA TYR A 133 6.64 -7.93 -3.98
C TYR A 133 6.00 -9.16 -4.63
N VAL A 134 4.96 -8.90 -5.40
CA VAL A 134 4.37 -9.81 -6.38
C VAL A 134 4.30 -9.08 -7.72
N ALA A 135 4.77 -9.72 -8.78
CA ALA A 135 4.53 -9.31 -10.15
C ALA A 135 3.47 -10.23 -10.76
N VAL A 136 2.36 -9.66 -11.19
CA VAL A 136 1.19 -10.41 -11.68
C VAL A 136 0.60 -9.73 -12.89
N ARG A 137 0.19 -10.51 -13.88
CA ARG A 137 -0.55 -9.99 -15.03
C ARG A 137 -2.03 -10.02 -14.72
N SER A 138 -2.64 -8.84 -14.61
CA SER A 138 -4.08 -8.72 -14.40
C SER A 138 -4.71 -7.77 -15.41
N PRO A 139 -5.42 -8.30 -16.43
CA PRO A 139 -6.14 -7.48 -17.40
C PRO A 139 -7.12 -6.50 -16.74
N LYS A 140 -7.79 -6.94 -15.66
CA LYS A 140 -8.72 -6.13 -14.86
C LYS A 140 -8.06 -4.89 -14.26
N TYR A 141 -6.78 -4.98 -13.89
CA TYR A 141 -6.04 -3.91 -13.26
C TYR A 141 -5.06 -3.22 -14.20
N GLY A 142 -5.16 -3.44 -15.52
CA GLY A 142 -4.42 -2.69 -16.53
C GLY A 142 -3.11 -3.33 -16.97
N GLY A 143 -3.00 -4.65 -16.91
CA GLY A 143 -1.88 -5.40 -17.49
C GLY A 143 -0.92 -5.95 -16.42
N PHE A 144 0.37 -5.83 -16.68
CA PHE A 144 1.43 -6.33 -15.81
C PHE A 144 1.66 -5.39 -14.62
N CYS A 145 1.26 -5.86 -13.44
CA CYS A 145 1.24 -5.08 -12.21
C CYS A 145 2.37 -5.52 -11.27
N LEU A 146 3.08 -4.57 -10.68
CA LEU A 146 3.92 -4.77 -9.51
C LEU A 146 3.12 -4.40 -8.26
N VAL A 147 3.06 -5.30 -7.30
CA VAL A 147 2.42 -5.09 -6.00
C VAL A 147 3.47 -5.23 -4.93
N VAL A 148 3.71 -4.18 -4.16
CA VAL A 148 4.64 -4.18 -3.02
C VAL A 148 3.81 -4.14 -1.74
N PHE A 149 4.09 -5.05 -0.82
CA PHE A 149 3.28 -5.29 0.38
C PHE A 149 4.15 -5.84 1.51
N HIS A 150 3.67 -5.81 2.75
CA HIS A 150 4.43 -6.25 3.93
C HIS A 150 3.72 -7.43 4.61
N PRO A 151 3.74 -8.63 4.01
CA PRO A 151 3.03 -9.78 4.54
C PRO A 151 3.71 -10.33 5.81
N GLU A 152 2.91 -10.76 6.77
CA GLU A 152 3.36 -11.62 7.85
C GLU A 152 3.54 -13.06 7.35
N GLU A 153 4.20 -13.89 8.17
CA GLU A 153 4.49 -15.29 7.80
C GLU A 153 3.22 -16.09 7.46
N ARG A 154 2.12 -15.85 8.18
CA ARG A 154 0.82 -16.51 7.92
C ARG A 154 0.26 -16.19 6.53
N VAL A 155 0.46 -14.96 6.03
CA VAL A 155 0.04 -14.57 4.68
C VAL A 155 0.93 -15.23 3.64
N LEU A 156 2.23 -15.33 3.88
CA LEU A 156 3.15 -16.04 2.99
C LEU A 156 2.84 -17.54 2.92
N ASP A 157 2.58 -18.17 4.06
CA ASP A 157 2.24 -19.59 4.14
C ASP A 157 0.90 -19.90 3.50
N SER A 158 -0.06 -18.98 3.52
CA SER A 158 -1.36 -19.18 2.89
C SER A 158 -1.32 -19.04 1.37
N ILE A 159 -0.48 -18.16 0.81
CA ILE A 159 -0.33 -18.03 -0.65
C ILE A 159 0.58 -19.12 -1.26
N ARG A 160 1.57 -19.60 -0.49
CA ARG A 160 2.60 -20.53 -0.98
C ARG A 160 2.06 -21.78 -1.70
N PRO A 161 1.01 -22.47 -1.23
CA PRO A 161 0.47 -23.66 -1.90
C PRO A 161 -0.14 -23.38 -3.28
N PHE A 162 -0.55 -22.13 -3.53
CA PHE A 162 -1.24 -21.71 -4.75
C PHE A 162 -0.32 -21.08 -5.79
N LEU A 163 0.92 -20.74 -5.40
CA LEU A 163 1.93 -20.24 -6.33
C LEU A 163 2.35 -21.32 -7.34
N PRO A 164 2.79 -20.91 -8.55
CA PRO A 164 3.43 -21.83 -9.49
C PRO A 164 4.59 -22.58 -8.83
N ARG A 165 4.64 -23.90 -9.00
CA ARG A 165 5.60 -24.79 -8.29
C ARG A 165 7.06 -24.33 -8.40
N GLN A 166 7.48 -23.89 -9.58
CA GLN A 166 8.84 -23.40 -9.82
C GLN A 166 9.15 -22.17 -8.96
N LEU A 167 8.22 -21.21 -8.94
CA LEU A 167 8.35 -19.99 -8.17
C LEU A 167 8.34 -20.26 -6.65
N ALA A 168 7.44 -21.13 -6.20
CA ALA A 168 7.38 -21.55 -4.80
C ALA A 168 8.69 -22.20 -4.33
N PHE A 169 9.33 -23.00 -5.19
CA PHE A 169 10.61 -23.63 -4.88
C PHE A 169 11.77 -22.63 -4.86
N GLU A 170 11.82 -21.69 -5.82
CA GLU A 170 12.87 -20.67 -5.88
C GLU A 170 12.87 -19.77 -4.63
N VAL A 171 11.67 -19.36 -4.20
CA VAL A 171 11.50 -18.37 -3.14
C VAL A 171 11.51 -19.01 -1.75
N PHE A 172 10.84 -20.15 -1.56
CA PHE A 172 10.68 -20.78 -0.25
C PHE A 172 11.49 -22.08 -0.07
N GLY A 173 12.20 -22.52 -1.10
CA GLY A 173 13.06 -23.71 -1.03
C GLY A 173 14.41 -23.45 -0.34
N PRO A 174 15.26 -24.48 -0.25
CA PRO A 174 16.58 -24.39 0.39
C PRO A 174 17.48 -23.30 -0.22
N ALA A 175 17.33 -23.04 -1.52
CA ALA A 175 18.06 -21.99 -2.24
C ALA A 175 17.58 -20.58 -1.90
N GLY A 176 16.27 -20.37 -1.71
CA GLY A 176 15.69 -19.09 -1.29
C GLY A 176 16.10 -18.70 0.13
N ARG A 177 16.23 -19.67 1.04
CA ARG A 177 16.71 -19.43 2.42
C ARG A 177 18.15 -18.91 2.49
N ARG A 178 19.03 -19.30 1.56
CA ARG A 178 20.42 -18.79 1.52
C ARG A 178 20.48 -17.32 1.07
N LYS A 179 19.71 -16.93 0.06
CA LYS A 179 19.60 -15.51 -0.36
C LYS A 179 18.98 -14.59 0.71
N SER A 180 18.26 -15.16 1.68
CA SER A 180 17.68 -14.44 2.83
C SER A 180 18.63 -14.33 4.03
N ALA A 181 19.70 -15.13 4.09
CA ALA A 181 20.68 -15.11 5.20
C ALA A 181 21.91 -14.24 4.89
N ASP A 182 22.18 -14.00 3.61
CA ASP A 182 23.32 -13.22 3.12
C ASP A 182 22.95 -11.76 2.72
N ALA A 183 21.76 -11.30 3.09
CA ALA A 183 21.24 -9.95 2.80
C ALA A 183 20.65 -9.32 4.06
#